data_AF-A0A4Y7TFD2-F1
#
_entry.id   AF-A0A4Y7TFD2-F1
#
_cell.length_a   1.000
_cell.length_b   1.000
_cell.length_c   1.000
_cell.angle_alpha   90.00
_cell.angle_beta   90.00
_cell.angle_gamma   90.00
#
_symmetry.space_group_name_H-M   'P 1'
#
loop_
_entity.id
_entity.type
_entity.pdbx_description
1 polymer ?
#
loop_
_entity_poly.entity_id
_entity_poly.type
_entity_poly.pdbx_seq_one_letter_code
_entity_poly.pdbx_strand_id
1 'polypeptide(L)'
;MVSFKFLSFVSASLALVGSASGQAPGVSCYYSSGRQYDCTRFIDRFCDHATDSSYAPYDSMTRCFTDGIGGKCDLTVWLRNPTASGQVPSNVNCKTALRTVMQSCPSGGTGQFVGAPFQFTIDPNGGQCSGGVPNGSRVESAAREATIARVVTAAISDHAASLL
;
A
#
# COMPACT_ATOMS: atom_id res chain seq x y z
N MET A 1 58.56 17.37 -45.87
CA MET A 1 57.15 17.58 -45.51
C MET A 1 56.50 16.21 -45.37
N VAL A 2 56.20 15.77 -44.15
CA VAL A 2 55.49 14.51 -43.88
C VAL A 2 54.36 14.80 -42.91
N SER A 3 53.22 14.21 -43.23
CA SER A 3 51.86 14.57 -42.86
C SER A 3 51.35 13.75 -41.67
N PHE A 4 50.58 14.42 -40.79
CA PHE A 4 49.51 13.96 -39.89
C PHE A 4 49.58 12.58 -39.21
N LYS A 5 49.35 12.57 -37.89
CA LYS A 5 48.09 12.02 -37.32
C LYS A 5 47.92 12.35 -35.83
N PHE A 6 46.88 13.14 -35.54
CA PHE A 6 46.28 13.31 -34.22
C PHE A 6 45.76 11.95 -33.74
N LEU A 7 46.28 11.47 -32.60
CA LEU A 7 45.72 10.33 -31.88
C LEU A 7 44.56 10.84 -31.01
N SER A 8 43.33 10.69 -31.50
CA SER A 8 42.12 10.88 -30.70
C SER A 8 41.98 9.73 -29.70
N PHE A 9 41.98 10.08 -28.42
CA PHE A 9 41.52 9.25 -27.31
C PHE A 9 40.04 8.91 -27.49
N VAL A 10 39.69 7.63 -27.55
CA VAL A 10 38.31 7.15 -27.38
C VAL A 10 38.30 6.26 -26.15
N SER A 11 38.08 6.87 -24.98
CA SER A 11 37.80 6.15 -23.74
C SER A 11 36.37 5.63 -23.78
N ALA A 12 36.20 4.33 -24.00
CA ALA A 12 34.91 3.67 -23.92
C ALA A 12 34.49 3.51 -22.45
N SER A 13 33.63 4.42 -21.97
CA SER A 13 33.00 4.30 -20.66
C SER A 13 31.91 3.22 -20.72
N LEU A 14 32.22 2.02 -20.24
CA LEU A 14 31.26 0.94 -20.07
C LEU A 14 30.38 1.26 -18.84
N ALA A 15 29.20 1.83 -19.06
CA ALA A 15 28.21 2.01 -18.01
C ALA A 15 27.65 0.64 -17.61
N LEU A 16 28.04 0.15 -16.43
CA LEU A 16 27.35 -0.97 -15.80
C LEU A 16 25.92 -0.53 -15.48
N VAL A 17 24.96 -1.02 -16.26
CA VAL A 17 23.54 -0.98 -15.89
C VAL A 17 23.36 -2.01 -14.78
N GLY A 18 23.42 -1.55 -13.52
CA GLY A 18 23.12 -2.40 -12.38
C GLY A 18 21.68 -2.89 -12.49
N SER A 19 21.51 -4.21 -12.60
CA SER A 19 20.21 -4.87 -12.52
C SER A 19 19.62 -4.57 -11.15
N ALA A 20 18.67 -3.65 -11.06
CA ALA A 20 17.85 -3.50 -9.87
C ALA A 20 17.07 -4.81 -9.72
N SER A 21 17.43 -5.61 -8.72
CA SER A 21 16.71 -6.82 -8.35
C SER A 21 15.28 -6.42 -7.96
N GLY A 22 14.36 -6.46 -8.91
CA GLY A 22 12.94 -6.18 -8.68
C GLY A 22 12.36 -7.28 -7.81
N GLN A 23 12.35 -7.08 -6.49
CA GLN A 23 11.68 -7.99 -5.57
C GLN A 23 10.19 -7.97 -5.89
N ALA A 24 9.58 -9.14 -6.14
CA ALA A 24 8.13 -9.21 -6.30
C ALA A 24 7.44 -8.99 -4.95
N PRO A 25 6.24 -8.40 -4.92
CA PRO A 25 5.46 -8.31 -3.70
C PRO A 25 5.07 -9.71 -3.22
N GLY A 26 5.16 -9.96 -1.92
CA GLY A 26 4.50 -11.10 -1.30
C GLY A 26 2.99 -10.92 -1.39
N VAL A 27 2.28 -11.96 -1.83
CA VAL A 27 0.83 -11.94 -2.09
C VAL A 27 0.13 -12.94 -1.17
N SER A 28 -0.99 -12.52 -0.58
CA SER A 28 -1.91 -13.39 0.16
C SER A 28 -3.32 -13.20 -0.38
N CYS A 29 -3.92 -14.25 -0.92
CA CYS A 29 -5.25 -14.22 -1.51
C CYS A 29 -6.37 -14.33 -0.46
N TYR A 30 -7.50 -13.68 -0.73
CA TYR A 30 -8.74 -13.94 0.00
C TYR A 30 -9.44 -15.18 -0.55
N TYR A 31 -9.98 -16.02 0.34
CA TYR A 31 -10.78 -17.17 -0.04
C TYR A 31 -12.25 -16.77 -0.02
N SER A 32 -12.81 -16.45 -1.19
CA SER A 32 -14.24 -16.20 -1.35
C SER A 32 -14.76 -16.94 -2.57
N SER A 33 -15.91 -17.61 -2.39
CA SER A 33 -16.69 -18.29 -3.43
C SER A 33 -17.64 -17.33 -4.18
N GLY A 34 -17.58 -16.04 -3.87
CA GLY A 34 -18.41 -15.00 -4.48
C GLY A 34 -18.04 -14.69 -5.93
N ARG A 35 -18.86 -13.82 -6.56
CA ARG A 35 -18.57 -13.27 -7.89
C ARG A 35 -17.26 -12.50 -7.88
N GLN A 36 -16.42 -12.79 -8.87
CA GLN A 36 -15.17 -12.09 -9.11
C GLN A 36 -15.46 -10.82 -9.91
N TYR A 37 -14.95 -9.68 -9.45
CA TYR A 37 -15.08 -8.40 -10.14
C TYR A 37 -13.70 -7.89 -10.51
N ASP A 38 -13.57 -7.37 -11.74
CA ASP A 38 -12.30 -6.80 -12.18
C ASP A 38 -12.13 -5.36 -11.64
N CYS A 39 -11.30 -5.26 -10.60
CA CYS A 39 -10.97 -4.00 -9.96
C CYS A 39 -9.72 -3.31 -10.56
N THR A 40 -9.10 -3.87 -11.60
CA THR A 40 -7.82 -3.38 -12.12
C THR A 40 -7.88 -1.94 -12.62
N ARG A 41 -8.99 -1.54 -13.23
CA ARG A 41 -9.22 -0.17 -13.71
C ARG A 41 -9.23 0.91 -12.61
N PHE A 42 -9.40 0.53 -11.34
CA PHE A 42 -9.42 1.46 -10.22
C PHE A 42 -8.05 1.62 -9.55
N ILE A 43 -7.09 0.73 -9.84
CA ILE A 43 -5.78 0.69 -9.19
C ILE A 43 -5.02 2.00 -9.39
N ASP A 44 -4.93 2.50 -10.61
CA ASP A 44 -4.14 3.71 -10.88
C ASP A 44 -4.71 4.91 -10.12
N ARG A 45 -6.02 5.13 -10.23
CA ARG A 45 -6.72 6.22 -9.54
C ARG A 45 -6.60 6.12 -8.03
N PHE A 46 -6.68 4.91 -7.47
CA PHE A 46 -6.50 4.68 -6.04
C PHE A 46 -5.06 5.00 -5.62
N CYS A 47 -4.07 4.43 -6.31
CA CYS A 47 -2.67 4.59 -5.95
C CYS A 47 -2.19 6.03 -6.10
N ASP A 48 -2.60 6.75 -7.15
CA ASP A 48 -2.27 8.16 -7.33
C ASP A 48 -2.75 8.98 -6.12
N HIS A 49 -3.99 8.75 -5.69
CA HIS A 49 -4.53 9.42 -4.51
C HIS A 49 -3.89 8.98 -3.19
N ALA A 50 -3.60 7.68 -3.05
CA ALA A 50 -2.99 7.12 -1.85
C ALA A 50 -1.60 7.71 -1.58
N THR A 51 -0.90 8.12 -2.64
CA THR A 51 0.45 8.70 -2.56
C THR A 51 0.48 10.22 -2.36
N ASP A 52 -0.66 10.90 -2.34
CA ASP A 52 -0.74 12.35 -2.09
C ASP A 52 -0.62 12.72 -0.61
N SER A 53 -0.49 11.73 0.27
CA SER A 53 -0.67 11.89 1.71
C SER A 53 0.36 11.09 2.50
N SER A 54 0.81 11.66 3.62
CA SER A 54 1.56 10.94 4.63
C SER A 54 0.65 10.25 5.64
N TYR A 55 1.10 9.09 6.13
CA TYR A 55 0.37 8.23 7.07
C TYR A 55 1.07 8.23 8.43
N ALA A 56 0.27 8.24 9.49
CA ALA A 56 0.74 7.96 10.84
C ALA A 56 0.90 6.44 11.04
N PRO A 57 1.66 5.98 12.04
CA PRO A 57 1.75 4.55 12.34
C PRO A 57 0.37 3.91 12.48
N TYR A 58 0.16 2.78 11.80
CA TYR A 58 -1.12 2.05 11.73
C TYR A 58 -2.30 2.81 11.10
N ASP A 59 -2.05 3.97 10.49
CA ASP A 59 -3.06 4.68 9.72
C ASP A 59 -3.33 3.95 8.40
N SER A 60 -4.56 4.11 7.90
CA SER A 60 -5.00 3.49 6.67
C SER A 60 -5.96 4.40 5.90
N MET A 61 -5.95 4.26 4.58
CA MET A 61 -6.92 4.91 3.70
C MET A 61 -7.58 3.86 2.84
N THR A 62 -8.91 3.89 2.82
CA THR A 62 -9.72 3.00 2.01
C THR A 62 -10.57 3.80 1.03
N ARG A 63 -10.67 3.30 -0.21
CA ARG A 63 -11.62 3.80 -1.20
C ARG A 63 -12.42 2.67 -1.79
N CYS A 64 -13.73 2.91 -1.85
CA CYS A 64 -14.68 2.05 -2.54
C CYS A 64 -14.95 2.59 -3.95
N PHE A 65 -14.88 1.73 -4.95
CA PHE A 65 -15.26 2.03 -6.33
C PHE A 65 -16.39 1.11 -6.77
N THR A 66 -17.49 1.67 -7.26
CA THR A 66 -18.60 0.88 -7.81
C THR A 66 -18.31 0.52 -9.26
N ASP A 67 -18.58 -0.71 -9.66
CA ASP A 67 -18.25 -1.22 -10.98
C ASP A 67 -19.32 -0.89 -12.07
N GLY A 68 -20.51 -0.48 -11.65
CA GLY A 68 -21.65 -0.14 -12.51
C GLY A 68 -22.55 -1.33 -12.90
N ILE A 69 -22.18 -2.57 -12.56
CA ILE A 69 -22.92 -3.81 -12.86
C ILE A 69 -23.34 -4.57 -11.59
N GLY A 70 -23.20 -3.95 -10.42
CA GLY A 70 -23.64 -4.49 -9.12
C GLY A 70 -22.52 -5.06 -8.25
N GLY A 71 -21.27 -4.78 -8.59
CA GLY A 71 -20.09 -5.02 -7.76
C GLY A 71 -19.42 -3.73 -7.29
N LYS A 72 -18.54 -3.88 -6.31
CA LYS A 72 -17.68 -2.83 -5.79
C LYS A 72 -16.27 -3.36 -5.54
N CYS A 73 -15.33 -2.43 -5.44
CA CYS A 73 -13.93 -2.69 -5.20
C CYS A 73 -13.47 -1.84 -4.03
N ASP A 74 -13.16 -2.46 -2.90
CA ASP A 74 -12.58 -1.79 -1.74
C ASP A 74 -11.06 -1.92 -1.83
N LEU A 75 -10.37 -0.79 -2.02
CA LEU A 75 -8.91 -0.72 -2.09
C LEU A 75 -8.40 0.00 -0.84
N THR A 76 -7.41 -0.59 -0.16
CA THR A 76 -6.84 -0.03 1.06
C THR A 76 -5.32 0.03 0.99
N VAL A 77 -4.75 1.09 1.56
CA VAL A 77 -3.33 1.20 1.90
C VAL A 77 -3.22 1.31 3.41
N TRP A 78 -2.30 0.54 4.00
CA TRP A 78 -2.09 0.48 5.45
C TRP A 78 -0.62 0.66 5.76
N LEU A 79 -0.28 1.62 6.63
CA LEU A 79 1.07 1.74 7.19
C LEU A 79 1.26 0.80 8.38
N ARG A 80 1.85 -0.39 8.16
CA ARG A 80 1.96 -1.45 9.18
C ARG A 80 3.13 -1.27 10.16
N ASN A 81 3.83 -0.14 10.09
CA ASN A 81 5.01 0.10 10.91
C ASN A 81 4.67 0.99 12.12
N PRO A 82 4.83 0.50 13.38
CA PRO A 82 4.52 1.25 14.60
C PRO A 82 5.38 2.51 14.82
N THR A 83 6.57 2.55 14.24
CA THR A 83 7.55 3.62 14.53
C THR A 83 7.69 4.61 13.39
N ALA A 84 7.08 4.34 12.24
CA ALA A 84 7.24 5.16 11.06
C ALA A 84 6.08 6.17 10.96
N SER A 85 6.33 7.40 11.37
CA SER A 85 5.39 8.52 11.14
C SER A 85 5.78 9.29 9.89
N GLY A 86 4.80 9.92 9.24
CA GLY A 86 5.02 10.77 8.08
C GLY A 86 5.44 10.02 6.80
N GLN A 87 5.21 8.70 6.74
CA GLN A 87 5.60 7.92 5.57
C GLN A 87 4.59 8.11 4.44
N VAL A 88 5.08 8.13 3.21
CA VAL A 88 4.27 8.17 1.99
C VAL A 88 4.46 6.86 1.24
N PRO A 89 3.38 6.17 0.81
CA PRO A 89 3.51 4.94 0.05
C PRO A 89 4.15 5.21 -1.32
N SER A 90 4.97 4.26 -1.81
CA SER A 90 5.48 4.34 -3.19
C SER A 90 4.36 4.05 -4.18
N ASN A 91 4.14 4.97 -5.13
CA ASN A 91 3.10 4.84 -6.15
C ASN A 91 3.33 3.61 -7.03
N VAL A 92 4.58 3.38 -7.42
CA VAL A 92 5.00 2.20 -8.21
C VAL A 92 4.74 0.91 -7.43
N ASN A 93 5.07 0.88 -6.13
CA ASN A 93 4.85 -0.31 -5.31
C ASN A 93 3.36 -0.57 -5.10
N CYS A 94 2.54 0.47 -4.88
CA CYS A 94 1.10 0.34 -4.78
C CYS A 94 0.51 -0.31 -6.04
N LYS A 95 0.81 0.26 -7.21
CA LYS A 95 0.31 -0.23 -8.50
C LYS A 95 0.77 -1.66 -8.78
N THR A 96 2.05 -1.95 -8.54
CA THR A 96 2.63 -3.28 -8.75
C THR A 96 2.02 -4.32 -7.83
N ALA A 97 1.89 -4.01 -6.53
CA ALA A 97 1.28 -4.90 -5.55
C ALA A 97 -0.16 -5.23 -5.91
N LEU A 98 -1.00 -4.24 -6.16
CA LEU A 98 -2.42 -4.46 -6.44
C LEU A 98 -2.66 -5.19 -7.78
N ARG A 99 -1.86 -4.90 -8.82
CA ARG A 99 -1.95 -5.64 -10.09
C ARG A 99 -1.53 -7.09 -9.93
N THR A 100 -0.48 -7.34 -9.15
CA THR A 100 -0.01 -8.71 -8.87
C THR A 100 -1.04 -9.49 -8.06
N VAL A 101 -1.71 -8.83 -7.10
CA VAL A 101 -2.84 -9.42 -6.36
C VAL A 101 -3.98 -9.77 -7.32
N MET A 102 -4.43 -8.85 -8.17
CA MET A 102 -5.53 -9.15 -9.11
C MET A 102 -5.18 -10.26 -10.12
N GLN A 103 -3.91 -10.39 -10.53
CA GLN A 103 -3.47 -11.49 -11.37
C GLN A 103 -3.44 -12.84 -10.65
N SER A 104 -3.02 -12.85 -9.38
CA SER A 104 -2.82 -14.08 -8.62
C SER A 104 -4.06 -14.53 -7.83
N CYS A 105 -4.93 -13.57 -7.49
CA CYS A 105 -6.03 -13.73 -6.56
C CYS A 105 -7.32 -13.14 -7.17
N PRO A 106 -8.10 -13.95 -7.91
CA PRO A 106 -9.31 -13.48 -8.57
C PRO A 106 -10.38 -12.91 -7.63
N SER A 107 -10.39 -13.34 -6.38
CA SER A 107 -11.27 -12.83 -5.31
C SER A 107 -10.62 -11.73 -4.47
N GLY A 108 -9.54 -11.11 -4.95
CA GLY A 108 -8.79 -10.11 -4.21
C GLY A 108 -7.82 -10.69 -3.19
N GLY A 109 -7.14 -9.79 -2.47
CA GLY A 109 -6.12 -10.16 -1.51
C GLY A 109 -5.27 -8.98 -1.07
N THR A 110 -4.08 -9.30 -0.59
CA THR A 110 -3.12 -8.32 -0.09
C THR A 110 -1.75 -8.50 -0.72
N GLY A 111 -1.04 -7.39 -0.92
CA GLY A 111 0.30 -7.34 -1.49
C GLY A 111 1.23 -6.45 -0.65
N GLN A 112 2.44 -6.92 -0.38
CA GLN A 112 3.47 -6.16 0.34
C GLN A 112 4.87 -6.55 -0.14
N PHE A 113 5.73 -5.55 -0.34
CA PHE A 113 7.15 -5.79 -0.62
C PHE A 113 7.90 -6.10 0.67
N VAL A 114 8.87 -7.01 0.61
CA VAL A 114 9.70 -7.37 1.77
C VAL A 114 10.41 -6.13 2.30
N GLY A 115 10.30 -5.88 3.60
CA GLY A 115 10.89 -4.69 4.26
C GLY A 115 10.16 -3.36 3.99
N ALA A 116 9.17 -3.32 3.10
CA ALA A 116 8.37 -2.12 2.91
C ALA A 116 7.33 -1.95 4.03
N PRO A 117 7.09 -0.73 4.53
CA PRO A 117 6.21 -0.51 5.67
C PRO A 117 4.72 -0.52 5.30
N PHE A 118 4.40 -0.35 4.02
CA PHE A 118 3.03 -0.32 3.52
C PHE A 118 2.57 -1.69 3.00
N GLN A 119 1.35 -2.06 3.38
CA GLN A 119 0.58 -3.14 2.77
C GLN A 119 -0.53 -2.53 1.92
N PHE A 120 -0.82 -3.16 0.78
CA PHE A 120 -1.91 -2.78 -0.11
C PHE A 120 -2.91 -3.91 -0.21
N THR A 121 -4.20 -3.60 -0.22
CA THR A 121 -5.27 -4.59 -0.37
C THR A 121 -6.23 -4.20 -1.48
N ILE A 122 -6.80 -5.19 -2.13
CA ILE A 122 -7.89 -5.02 -3.09
C ILE A 122 -8.91 -6.13 -2.87
N ASP A 123 -10.14 -5.72 -2.61
CA ASP A 123 -11.22 -6.60 -2.20
C ASP A 123 -12.45 -6.39 -3.12
N PRO A 124 -12.56 -7.19 -4.19
CA PRO A 124 -13.75 -7.24 -5.04
C PRO A 124 -14.93 -7.85 -4.27
N ASN A 125 -16.01 -7.09 -4.10
CA ASN A 125 -17.19 -7.47 -3.34
C ASN A 125 -18.49 -7.23 -4.14
N GLY A 126 -19.55 -7.96 -3.80
CA GLY A 126 -20.89 -7.66 -4.31
C GLY A 126 -21.47 -6.38 -3.70
N GLY A 127 -22.37 -5.73 -4.43
CA GLY A 127 -23.10 -4.54 -3.99
C GLY A 127 -22.52 -3.24 -4.52
N GLN A 128 -22.95 -2.12 -3.93
CA GLN A 128 -22.51 -0.77 -4.31
C GLN A 128 -21.78 -0.11 -3.14
N CYS A 129 -20.99 0.91 -3.43
CA CYS A 129 -20.46 1.78 -2.39
C CYS A 129 -21.63 2.52 -1.73
N SER A 130 -22.04 2.11 -0.54
CA SER A 130 -22.96 2.90 0.27
C SER A 130 -22.23 4.15 0.76
N GLY A 131 -22.92 5.29 0.81
CA GLY A 131 -22.34 6.60 1.20
C GLY A 131 -21.79 6.69 2.64
N GLY A 132 -21.60 5.56 3.34
CA GLY A 132 -21.07 5.46 4.70
C GLY A 132 -19.55 5.44 4.81
N VAL A 133 -18.83 5.30 3.69
CA VAL A 133 -17.39 5.58 3.63
C VAL A 133 -17.21 6.67 2.57
N PRO A 134 -17.14 7.96 2.94
CA PRO A 134 -16.77 9.01 2.02
C PRO A 134 -15.57 8.56 1.18
N ASN A 135 -15.61 8.92 -0.10
CA ASN A 135 -14.61 8.62 -1.11
C ASN A 135 -13.21 9.11 -0.64
N GLY A 136 -12.47 8.31 0.13
CA GLY A 136 -11.22 8.70 0.80
C GLY A 136 -11.30 8.85 2.33
N SER A 137 -12.14 8.08 3.02
CA SER A 137 -12.12 8.06 4.48
C SER A 137 -10.83 7.43 4.97
N ARG A 138 -9.95 8.22 5.59
CA ARG A 138 -8.93 7.66 6.46
C ARG A 138 -9.67 7.04 7.63
N VAL A 139 -9.55 5.73 7.78
CA VAL A 139 -9.99 5.11 9.03
C VAL A 139 -8.85 5.35 9.98
N GLU A 140 -9.00 6.39 10.82
CA GLU A 140 -8.08 6.76 11.89
C GLU A 140 -8.16 5.71 13.03
N SER A 141 -7.98 4.43 12.69
CA SER A 141 -8.05 3.29 13.61
C SER A 141 -6.94 3.37 14.67
N ALA A 142 -5.81 3.98 14.32
CA ALA A 142 -4.64 4.11 15.18
C ALA A 142 -4.87 5.02 16.39
N ALA A 143 -5.66 6.09 16.27
CA ALA A 143 -5.98 6.94 17.42
C ALA A 143 -6.78 6.16 18.47
N ARG A 144 -7.64 5.23 18.04
CA ARG A 144 -8.48 4.44 18.94
C ARG A 144 -7.70 3.31 19.62
N GLU A 145 -6.82 2.60 18.93
CA GLU A 145 -5.98 1.57 19.56
C GLU A 145 -4.87 2.15 20.45
N ALA A 146 -4.22 3.25 20.04
CA ALA A 146 -3.23 3.93 20.88
C ALA A 146 -3.87 4.57 22.12
N THR A 147 -5.11 5.08 22.00
CA THR A 147 -5.89 5.57 23.15
C THR A 147 -6.27 4.42 24.07
N ILE A 148 -6.76 3.29 23.54
CA ILE A 148 -7.08 2.11 24.37
C ILE A 148 -5.83 1.60 25.08
N ALA A 149 -4.69 1.49 24.40
CA ALA A 149 -3.44 1.05 25.03
C ALA A 149 -2.96 2.03 26.13
N ARG A 150 -3.08 3.35 25.91
CA ARG A 150 -2.75 4.37 26.93
C ARG A 150 -3.72 4.36 28.10
N VAL A 151 -5.02 4.20 27.86
CA VAL A 151 -6.05 4.11 28.90
C VAL A 151 -5.86 2.85 29.75
N VAL A 152 -5.58 1.71 29.12
CA VAL A 152 -5.28 0.45 29.83
C VAL A 152 -4.01 0.59 30.67
N THR A 153 -2.95 1.23 30.14
CA THR A 153 -1.71 1.43 30.89
C THR A 153 -1.90 2.37 32.09
N ALA A 154 -2.69 3.44 31.93
CA ALA A 154 -3.01 4.35 33.04
C ALA A 154 -3.87 3.67 34.13
N ALA A 155 -4.88 2.90 33.74
CA ALA A 155 -5.75 2.19 34.68
C ALA A 155 -5.01 1.14 35.53
N ILE A 156 -3.99 0.47 34.96
CA ILE A 156 -3.15 -0.48 35.70
C ILE A 156 -2.26 0.26 36.73
N SER A 157 -1.76 1.44 36.39
CA SER A 157 -0.94 2.25 37.30
C SER A 157 -1.74 2.79 38.50
N ASP A 158 -2.98 3.21 38.28
CA ASP A 158 -3.85 3.71 39.36
C ASP A 158 -4.32 2.58 40.29
N HIS A 159 -4.54 1.37 39.77
CA HIS A 159 -4.88 0.22 40.60
C HIS A 159 -3.71 -0.24 41.49
N ALA A 160 -2.47 -0.14 41.00
CA ALA A 160 -1.28 -0.45 41.78
C ALA A 160 -1.02 0.58 42.91
N ALA A 161 -1.39 1.85 42.71
CA ALA A 161 -1.23 2.90 43.72
C ALA A 161 -2.25 2.82 44.86
N SER A 162 -3.40 2.14 44.67
CA SER A 162 -4.46 2.01 45.68
C SER A 162 -4.33 0.76 46.57
N LEU A 163 -3.27 -0.06 46.35
CA LEU A 163 -2.97 -1.29 47.08
C LEU A 163 -1.72 -1.18 47.99
N LEU A 164 -1.17 0.02 48.14
CA LEU A 164 -0.12 0.40 49.11
C LEU A 164 -0.71 1.37 50.13
#